data_AF-A0A3M1ZG23-F1
#
_entry.id   AF-A0A3M1ZG23-F1
#
_cell.length_a   1.000
_cell.length_b   1.000
_cell.length_c   1.000
_cell.angle_alpha   90.00
_cell.angle_beta   90.00
_cell.angle_gamma   90.00
#
_symmetry.space_group_name_H-M   'P 1'
#
loop_
_entity.id
_entity.type
_entity.pdbx_description
1 polymer ?
#
loop_
_entity_poly.entity_id
_entity_poly.type
_entity_poly.pdbx_seq_one_letter_code
_entity_poly.pdbx_strand_id
1 'polypeptide(L)'
;MTPLTKFLLLFTFCLSACNLDTTSKAPDNTLFANFYVRFLQPEKQVKAEATFFLGEDRQTARPFSVEGGVAFQGSGMGARTLPDGTIRYNYENALSWPGAFVFQFKDPGGKIQKQSVGIEPVGSFSVASPASQTKGLQIRLESTPLKKGQTLVALISDQKAKTVSFILESDNDTAQCSIPPQKLAELSPGKATLYLVKKEVKTIQNPGYLAQTTIEYYSNNYTFELAP
;
A
#
# COMPACT_ATOMS: atom_id res chain seq x y z
N MET A 1 -87.57 -9.42 26.08
CA MET A 1 -86.39 -10.26 26.39
C MET A 1 -86.28 -11.33 25.32
N THR A 2 -85.05 -11.57 24.83
CA THR A 2 -84.65 -12.22 23.53
C THR A 2 -84.86 -11.34 22.28
N PRO A 3 -84.16 -11.59 21.15
CA PRO A 3 -82.70 -11.72 20.98
C PRO A 3 -82.17 -11.02 19.67
N LEU A 4 -80.87 -11.22 19.38
CA LEU A 4 -80.32 -11.41 18.01
C LEU A 4 -79.94 -10.17 17.17
N THR A 5 -78.67 -9.75 17.18
CA THR A 5 -78.00 -9.29 15.94
C THR A 5 -76.47 -9.43 15.97
N LYS A 6 -76.00 -10.52 15.34
CA LYS A 6 -74.89 -10.64 14.38
C LYS A 6 -73.56 -9.91 14.66
N PHE A 7 -72.61 -10.73 15.10
CA PHE A 7 -71.26 -10.90 14.54
C PHE A 7 -71.08 -10.27 13.13
N LEU A 8 -70.27 -9.22 13.01
CA LEU A 8 -69.60 -8.90 11.75
C LEU A 8 -68.16 -8.48 12.00
N LEU A 9 -67.31 -9.31 11.41
CA LEU A 9 -65.87 -9.36 11.35
C LEU A 9 -65.35 -8.24 10.43
N LEU A 10 -64.43 -7.40 10.91
CA LEU A 10 -63.54 -6.55 10.09
C LEU A 10 -62.25 -6.36 10.90
N PHE A 11 -61.34 -7.33 10.94
CA PHE A 11 -60.30 -7.56 9.93
C PHE A 11 -59.71 -6.25 9.36
N THR A 12 -59.19 -5.40 10.26
CA THR A 12 -58.20 -4.39 9.87
C THR A 12 -56.83 -4.98 10.19
N PHE A 13 -56.41 -5.94 9.38
CA PHE A 13 -55.06 -6.49 9.44
C PHE A 13 -54.09 -5.40 8.97
N CYS A 14 -53.11 -5.13 9.82
CA CYS A 14 -52.03 -4.20 9.61
C CYS A 14 -51.44 -4.37 8.20
N LEU A 15 -51.57 -3.33 7.37
CA LEU A 15 -50.64 -3.08 6.29
C LEU A 15 -49.31 -2.64 6.93
N SER A 16 -48.62 -3.60 7.56
CA SER A 16 -47.18 -3.52 7.70
C SER A 16 -46.65 -3.60 6.28
N ALA A 17 -46.49 -2.44 5.66
CA ALA A 17 -45.67 -2.31 4.48
C ALA A 17 -44.36 -2.99 4.82
N CYS A 18 -44.11 -4.12 4.15
CA CYS A 18 -42.78 -4.64 4.00
C CYS A 18 -41.95 -3.47 3.48
N ASN A 19 -41.19 -2.84 4.38
CA ASN A 19 -39.91 -2.31 3.99
C ASN A 19 -39.17 -3.54 3.48
N LEU A 20 -39.31 -3.82 2.18
CA LEU A 20 -38.30 -4.59 1.46
C LEU A 20 -37.02 -3.87 1.83
N ASP A 21 -36.25 -4.49 2.73
CA ASP A 21 -34.82 -4.32 2.77
C ASP A 21 -34.39 -4.45 1.32
N THR A 22 -34.18 -3.30 0.70
CA THR A 22 -33.58 -3.18 -0.61
C THR A 22 -32.19 -3.67 -0.34
N THR A 23 -32.02 -4.99 -0.50
CA THR A 23 -30.74 -5.65 -0.53
C THR A 23 -30.05 -4.92 -1.66
N SER A 24 -29.20 -3.96 -1.30
CA SER A 24 -28.46 -3.13 -2.22
C SER A 24 -27.76 -4.10 -3.16
N LYS A 25 -28.32 -4.29 -4.36
CA LYS A 25 -27.78 -5.17 -5.37
C LYS A 25 -26.31 -4.74 -5.52
N ALA A 26 -25.39 -5.66 -5.32
CA ALA A 26 -23.98 -5.36 -5.52
C ALA A 26 -23.86 -4.71 -6.91
N PRO A 27 -23.13 -3.59 -7.05
CA PRO A 27 -23.06 -2.88 -8.32
C PRO A 27 -22.64 -3.85 -9.42
N ASP A 28 -23.34 -3.80 -10.56
CA ASP A 28 -23.18 -4.75 -11.66
C ASP A 28 -21.75 -4.78 -12.24
N ASN A 29 -20.88 -3.83 -11.86
CA ASN A 29 -19.44 -3.87 -12.10
C ASN A 29 -18.67 -3.19 -10.96
N THR A 30 -17.55 -3.79 -10.55
CA THR A 30 -16.58 -3.23 -9.59
C THR A 30 -15.31 -2.79 -10.33
N LEU A 31 -14.87 -1.56 -10.06
CA LEU A 31 -13.57 -1.07 -10.51
C LEU A 31 -12.48 -1.58 -9.55
N PHE A 32 -11.57 -2.40 -10.06
CA PHE A 32 -10.38 -2.85 -9.35
C PHE A 32 -9.19 -2.00 -9.75
N ALA A 33 -8.52 -1.36 -8.79
CA ALA A 33 -7.37 -0.51 -9.05
C ALA A 33 -6.14 -0.98 -8.27
N ASN A 34 -4.96 -0.91 -8.90
CA ASN A 34 -3.69 -1.11 -8.20
C ASN A 34 -2.85 0.16 -8.33
N PHE A 35 -2.39 0.69 -7.20
CA PHE A 35 -1.51 1.84 -7.13
C PHE A 35 -0.19 1.45 -6.48
N TYR A 36 0.92 1.83 -7.11
CA TYR A 36 2.26 1.63 -6.58
C TYR A 36 2.98 2.96 -6.52
N VAL A 37 3.65 3.23 -5.40
CA VAL A 37 4.56 4.37 -5.26
C VAL A 37 5.87 3.90 -4.66
N ARG A 38 6.98 4.28 -5.28
CA ARG A 38 8.33 4.14 -4.74
C ARG A 38 8.93 5.53 -4.58
N PHE A 39 9.43 5.81 -3.39
CA PHE A 39 10.13 7.05 -3.10
C PHE A 39 11.55 6.77 -2.63
N LEU A 40 12.52 7.42 -3.27
CA LEU A 40 13.93 7.35 -2.93
C LEU A 40 14.34 8.66 -2.24
N GLN A 41 14.53 8.61 -0.92
CA GLN A 41 14.86 9.81 -0.14
C GLN A 41 16.19 10.47 -0.53
N PRO A 42 17.30 9.73 -0.77
CA PRO A 42 18.57 10.36 -1.13
C PRO A 42 18.48 11.17 -2.43
N GLU A 43 17.83 10.60 -3.45
CA GLU A 43 17.70 11.17 -4.79
C GLU A 43 16.51 12.14 -4.89
N LYS A 44 15.63 12.16 -3.87
CA LYS A 44 14.32 12.84 -3.91
C LYS A 44 13.57 12.47 -5.18
N GLN A 45 13.54 11.18 -5.48
CA GLN A 45 12.94 10.65 -6.70
C GLN A 45 11.70 9.84 -6.37
N VAL A 46 10.63 10.06 -7.14
CA VAL A 46 9.41 9.26 -7.06
C VAL A 46 9.19 8.49 -8.35
N LYS A 47 8.76 7.25 -8.21
CA LYS A 47 8.16 6.45 -9.27
C LYS A 47 6.75 6.06 -8.84
N ALA A 48 5.75 6.32 -9.66
CA ALA A 48 4.37 5.97 -9.41
C ALA A 48 3.79 5.19 -10.58
N GLU A 49 2.99 4.17 -10.29
CA GLU A 49 2.29 3.36 -11.28
C GLU A 49 0.83 3.15 -10.87
N ALA A 50 -0.06 3.07 -11.87
CA ALA A 50 -1.45 2.68 -11.68
C ALA A 50 -1.93 1.73 -12.79
N THR A 51 -2.82 0.80 -12.43
CA THR A 51 -3.54 -0.10 -13.36
C THR A 51 -4.98 -0.27 -12.91
N PHE A 52 -5.89 -0.51 -13.86
CA PHE A 52 -7.32 -0.58 -13.60
C PHE A 52 -7.94 -1.76 -14.34
N PHE A 53 -8.91 -2.41 -13.69
CA PHE A 53 -9.69 -3.52 -14.23
C PHE A 53 -11.16 -3.32 -13.84
N LEU A 54 -12.08 -3.81 -14.67
CA LEU A 54 -13.53 -3.72 -14.44
C LEU A 54 -14.16 -5.10 -14.58
N GLY A 55 -14.98 -5.49 -13.60
CA GLY A 55 -15.73 -6.75 -13.64
C GLY A 55 -16.47 -7.02 -12.33
N GLU A 56 -17.16 -8.16 -12.24
CA GLU A 56 -17.87 -8.58 -11.03
C GLU A 56 -16.90 -9.06 -9.93
N ASP A 57 -15.84 -9.76 -10.32
CA ASP A 57 -14.79 -10.24 -9.44
C ASP A 57 -13.38 -9.98 -10.01
N ARG A 58 -12.36 -10.03 -9.14
CA ARG A 58 -10.97 -9.70 -9.51
C ARG A 58 -10.34 -10.68 -10.51
N GLN A 59 -10.79 -11.93 -10.54
CA GLN A 59 -10.22 -12.98 -11.39
C GLN A 59 -10.75 -12.89 -12.83
N THR A 60 -11.98 -12.43 -13.00
CA THR A 60 -12.64 -12.29 -14.30
C THR A 60 -12.62 -10.86 -14.85
N ALA A 61 -12.25 -9.87 -14.02
CA ALA A 61 -12.15 -8.48 -14.42
C ALA A 61 -11.20 -8.26 -15.60
N ARG A 62 -11.62 -7.41 -16.54
CA ARG A 62 -10.86 -7.09 -17.75
C ARG A 62 -10.12 -5.76 -17.59
N PRO A 63 -8.96 -5.56 -18.26
CA PRO A 63 -8.29 -4.27 -18.26
C PRO A 63 -9.22 -3.12 -18.62
N PHE A 64 -9.16 -2.04 -17.84
CA PHE A 64 -9.98 -0.85 -18.02
C PHE A 64 -9.08 0.34 -18.39
N SER A 65 -9.41 1.01 -19.50
CA SER A 65 -8.78 2.27 -19.89
C SER A 65 -9.51 3.43 -19.23
N VAL A 66 -8.77 4.28 -18.53
CA VAL A 66 -9.31 5.47 -17.88
C VAL A 66 -9.45 6.57 -18.93
N GLU A 67 -10.68 7.05 -19.13
CA GLU A 67 -10.95 8.18 -20.04
C GLU A 67 -10.23 9.45 -19.56
N GLY A 68 -9.47 10.08 -20.46
CA GLY A 68 -8.63 11.25 -20.13
C GLY A 68 -7.35 10.90 -19.36
N GLY A 69 -7.09 9.62 -19.11
CA GLY A 69 -5.89 9.13 -18.43
C GLY A 69 -5.90 9.35 -16.92
N VAL A 70 -4.74 9.20 -16.31
CA VAL A 70 -4.52 9.33 -14.86
C VAL A 70 -3.56 10.48 -14.61
N ALA A 71 -3.82 11.26 -13.57
CA ALA A 71 -2.89 12.26 -13.07
C ALA A 71 -2.28 11.83 -11.73
N PHE A 72 -1.02 12.16 -11.53
CA PHE A 72 -0.26 11.98 -10.30
C PHE A 72 0.26 13.33 -9.82
N GLN A 73 -0.09 13.73 -8.60
CA GLN A 73 0.25 15.06 -8.06
C GLN A 73 -0.11 16.22 -9.02
N GLY A 74 -1.29 16.12 -9.64
CA GLY A 74 -1.80 17.11 -10.59
C GLY A 74 -1.17 17.06 -11.99
N SER A 75 -0.15 16.23 -12.21
CA SER A 75 0.51 16.06 -13.52
C SER A 75 0.01 14.80 -14.22
N GLY A 76 -0.19 14.84 -15.54
CA GLY A 76 -0.58 13.66 -16.31
C GLY A 76 0.47 12.54 -16.25
N MET A 77 0.02 11.29 -16.16
CA MET A 77 0.87 10.10 -16.23
C MET A 77 0.98 9.61 -17.68
N GLY A 78 2.14 9.06 -18.05
CA GLY A 78 2.30 8.36 -19.32
C GLY A 78 1.50 7.05 -19.31
N ALA A 79 0.88 6.68 -20.42
CA ALA A 79 0.13 5.43 -20.56
C ALA A 79 0.84 4.46 -21.51
N ARG A 80 0.96 3.19 -21.11
CA ARG A 80 1.53 2.13 -21.94
C ARG A 80 0.71 0.86 -21.82
N THR A 81 0.32 0.29 -22.96
CA THR A 81 -0.27 -1.04 -23.03
C THR A 81 0.82 -2.11 -22.90
N LEU A 82 0.63 -3.03 -21.97
CA LEU A 82 1.49 -4.20 -21.76
C LEU A 82 1.09 -5.35 -22.70
N PRO A 83 1.93 -6.38 -22.88
CA PRO A 83 1.63 -7.50 -23.79
C PRO A 83 0.34 -8.26 -23.47
N ASP A 84 -0.13 -8.23 -22.22
CA ASP A 84 -1.39 -8.84 -21.77
C ASP A 84 -2.62 -7.94 -21.99
N GLY A 85 -2.45 -6.77 -22.62
CA GLY A 85 -3.49 -5.78 -22.84
C GLY A 85 -3.73 -4.83 -21.66
N THR A 86 -3.07 -5.04 -20.51
CA THR A 86 -3.17 -4.15 -19.35
C THR A 86 -2.60 -2.77 -19.67
N ILE A 87 -3.31 -1.70 -19.33
CA ILE A 87 -2.80 -0.34 -19.46
C ILE A 87 -2.14 0.08 -18.15
N ARG A 88 -0.83 0.32 -18.19
CA ARG A 88 -0.06 0.87 -17.09
C ARG A 88 0.10 2.37 -17.27
N TYR A 89 -0.31 3.12 -16.26
CA TYR A 89 -0.03 4.54 -16.14
C TYR A 89 1.22 4.70 -15.28
N ASN A 90 2.23 5.44 -15.76
CA ASN A 90 3.48 5.64 -15.03
C ASN A 90 3.86 7.12 -14.94
N TYR A 91 4.50 7.47 -13.82
CA TYR A 91 5.08 8.78 -13.58
C TYR A 91 6.42 8.59 -12.87
N GLU A 92 7.44 9.31 -13.31
CA GLU A 92 8.77 9.30 -12.69
C GLU A 92 9.37 10.69 -12.77
N ASN A 93 9.72 11.28 -11.62
CA ASN A 93 10.31 12.61 -11.55
C ASN A 93 11.04 12.83 -10.22
N ALA A 94 11.83 13.90 -10.15
CA ALA A 94 12.32 14.43 -8.89
C ALA A 94 11.18 15.17 -8.16
N LEU A 95 10.97 14.84 -6.88
CA LEU A 95 9.94 15.41 -6.02
C LEU A 95 10.36 15.28 -4.55
N SER A 96 10.19 16.33 -3.75
CA SER A 96 10.36 16.22 -2.28
C SER A 96 9.20 15.43 -1.66
N TRP A 97 9.46 14.72 -0.56
CA TRP A 97 8.44 13.94 0.15
C TRP A 97 7.25 14.81 0.58
N PRO A 98 6.03 14.60 0.04
CA PRO A 98 4.87 15.44 0.34
C PRO A 98 4.00 14.92 1.50
N GLY A 99 4.41 13.84 2.19
CA GLY A 99 3.58 13.13 3.17
C GLY A 99 2.64 12.10 2.53
N ALA A 100 1.91 12.50 1.49
CA ALA A 100 1.04 11.61 0.73
C ALA A 100 1.03 11.95 -0.77
N PHE A 101 0.91 10.92 -1.59
CA PHE A 101 0.78 11.01 -3.03
C PHE A 101 -0.65 10.84 -3.48
N VAL A 102 -1.10 11.68 -4.40
CA VAL A 102 -2.48 11.67 -4.88
C VAL A 102 -2.52 11.28 -6.35
N PHE A 103 -3.27 10.21 -6.63
CA PHE A 103 -3.72 9.85 -7.97
C PHE A 103 -5.11 10.44 -8.20
N GLN A 104 -5.35 10.95 -9.41
CA GLN A 104 -6.65 11.45 -9.84
C GLN A 104 -7.03 10.81 -11.19
N PHE A 105 -8.25 10.32 -11.30
CA PHE A 105 -8.75 9.64 -12.50
C PHE A 105 -10.28 9.75 -12.58
N LYS A 106 -10.86 9.50 -13.75
CA LYS A 106 -12.32 9.32 -13.89
C LYS A 106 -12.68 7.85 -13.70
N ASP A 107 -13.71 7.56 -12.91
CA ASP A 107 -14.28 6.22 -12.83
C ASP A 107 -15.15 5.89 -14.07
N PRO A 108 -15.66 4.65 -14.21
CA PRO A 108 -16.52 4.29 -15.34
C PRO A 108 -17.82 5.12 -15.45
N GLY A 109 -18.27 5.76 -14.37
CA GLY A 109 -19.40 6.68 -14.38
C GLY A 109 -19.02 8.12 -14.74
N GLY A 110 -17.75 8.37 -15.10
CA GLY A 110 -17.22 9.69 -15.44
C GLY A 110 -16.93 10.59 -14.23
N LYS A 111 -17.11 10.10 -13.00
CA LYS A 111 -16.86 10.88 -11.78
C LYS A 111 -15.37 10.90 -11.47
N ILE A 112 -14.86 12.07 -11.08
CA ILE A 112 -13.47 12.23 -10.66
C ILE A 112 -13.27 11.55 -9.30
N GLN A 113 -12.34 10.62 -9.25
CA GLN A 113 -11.86 9.94 -8.06
C GLN A 113 -10.47 10.46 -7.68
N LYS A 114 -10.20 10.45 -6.38
CA LYS A 114 -8.88 10.74 -5.81
C LYS A 114 -8.46 9.60 -4.90
N GLN A 115 -7.31 9.00 -5.19
CA GLN A 115 -6.70 7.99 -4.34
C GLN A 115 -5.43 8.55 -3.70
N SER A 116 -5.45 8.68 -2.37
CA SER A 116 -4.27 9.07 -1.59
C SER A 116 -3.48 7.84 -1.18
N VAL A 117 -2.15 7.90 -1.31
CA VAL A 117 -1.19 6.85 -0.95
C VAL A 117 -0.05 7.50 -0.19
N GLY A 118 0.13 7.16 1.08
CA GLY A 118 1.16 7.74 1.93
C GLY A 118 1.56 6.80 3.05
N ILE A 119 2.78 6.99 3.55
CA ILE A 119 3.36 6.25 4.67
C ILE A 119 4.25 7.19 5.48
N GLU A 120 4.33 7.03 6.80
CA GLU A 120 5.31 7.82 7.55
C GLU A 120 6.73 7.41 7.15
N PRO A 121 7.63 8.37 6.87
CA PRO A 121 9.05 8.10 6.61
C PRO A 121 9.69 7.19 7.66
N VAL A 122 10.76 6.50 7.28
CA VAL A 122 11.61 5.74 8.23
C VAL A 122 12.19 6.64 9.32
N GLY A 123 12.37 7.94 9.05
CA GLY A 123 13.08 8.83 9.98
C GLY A 123 14.57 8.53 10.05
N SER A 124 15.20 8.95 11.15
CA SER A 124 16.60 8.66 11.45
C SER A 124 16.76 7.27 12.07
N PHE A 125 17.91 6.66 11.83
CA PHE A 125 18.29 5.38 12.44
C PHE A 125 19.81 5.32 12.61
N SER A 126 20.26 4.42 13.48
CA SER A 126 21.67 4.18 13.73
C SER A 126 21.99 2.69 13.87
N VAL A 127 23.25 2.36 13.65
CA VAL A 127 23.82 1.03 13.87
C VAL A 127 24.55 1.03 15.21
N ALA A 128 24.19 0.11 16.11
CA ALA A 128 24.94 -0.06 17.35
C ALA A 128 26.26 -0.80 17.07
N SER A 129 27.33 -0.33 17.70
CA SER A 129 28.66 -0.95 17.60
C SER A 129 28.85 -2.00 18.69
N PRO A 130 29.51 -3.14 18.40
CA PRO A 130 30.08 -3.54 17.11
C PRO A 130 29.06 -4.25 16.19
N ALA A 131 29.13 -3.97 14.89
CA ALA A 131 28.51 -4.81 13.86
C ALA A 131 29.52 -5.86 13.39
N SER A 132 29.13 -7.13 13.31
CA SER A 132 30.05 -8.22 12.98
C SER A 132 29.34 -9.36 12.25
N GLN A 133 30.06 -10.07 11.37
CA GLN A 133 29.52 -11.25 10.71
C GLN A 133 29.23 -12.41 11.66
N THR A 134 29.91 -12.45 12.82
CA THR A 134 29.70 -13.49 13.85
C THR A 134 28.68 -13.10 14.91
N LYS A 135 28.51 -11.81 15.20
CA LYS A 135 27.57 -11.30 16.24
C LYS A 135 26.27 -10.71 15.68
N GLY A 136 26.22 -10.44 14.39
CA GLY A 136 25.08 -9.78 13.77
C GLY A 136 25.19 -8.26 13.85
N LEU A 137 24.05 -7.61 13.65
CA LEU A 137 23.92 -6.16 13.63
C LEU A 137 22.67 -5.75 14.41
N GLN A 138 22.78 -4.69 15.19
CA GLN A 138 21.65 -4.07 15.90
C GLN A 138 21.39 -2.69 15.32
N ILE A 139 20.13 -2.43 14.95
CA ILE A 139 19.65 -1.19 14.36
C ILE A 139 18.73 -0.53 15.37
N ARG A 140 18.96 0.76 15.65
CA ARG A 140 18.08 1.59 16.48
C ARG A 140 17.32 2.54 15.57
N LEU A 141 15.99 2.50 15.65
CA LEU A 141 15.10 3.41 14.95
C LEU A 141 14.76 4.58 15.87
N GLU A 142 14.82 5.81 15.35
CA GLU A 142 14.31 6.99 16.07
C GLU A 142 12.84 7.27 15.74
N SER A 143 12.24 6.46 14.87
CA SER A 143 10.86 6.62 14.41
C SER A 143 9.84 5.87 15.26
N THR A 144 8.57 6.18 15.00
CA THR A 144 7.42 5.45 15.53
C THR A 144 7.49 3.96 15.15
N PRO A 145 7.00 3.05 16.01
CA PRO A 145 6.88 1.62 15.71
C PRO A 145 6.12 1.36 14.40
N LEU A 146 6.39 0.21 13.79
CA LEU A 146 5.68 -0.21 12.58
C LEU A 146 4.19 -0.40 12.86
N LYS A 147 3.34 0.16 12.00
CA LYS A 147 1.90 -0.05 12.06
C LYS A 147 1.52 -1.39 11.41
N LYS A 148 0.33 -1.89 11.72
CA LYS A 148 -0.23 -3.07 11.06
C LYS A 148 -0.23 -2.89 9.53
N GLY A 149 0.28 -3.88 8.80
CA GLY A 149 0.41 -3.84 7.34
C GLY A 149 1.66 -3.12 6.83
N GLN A 150 2.50 -2.59 7.73
CA GLN A 150 3.81 -2.06 7.40
C GLN A 150 4.89 -3.13 7.60
N THR A 151 5.93 -3.07 6.78
CA THR A 151 7.12 -3.92 6.86
C THR A 151 8.35 -3.04 6.72
N LEU A 152 9.40 -3.35 7.47
CA LEU A 152 10.69 -2.68 7.34
C LEU A 152 11.70 -3.69 6.80
N VAL A 153 12.43 -3.31 5.76
CA VAL A 153 13.45 -4.16 5.13
C VAL A 153 14.79 -3.46 5.24
N ALA A 154 15.79 -4.13 5.79
CA ALA A 154 17.17 -3.71 5.71
C ALA A 154 17.79 -4.22 4.42
N LEU A 155 18.41 -3.33 3.65
CA LEU A 155 19.28 -3.65 2.52
C LEU A 155 20.69 -3.26 2.90
N ILE A 156 21.61 -4.23 2.93
CA ILE A 156 23.00 -4.01 3.32
C ILE A 156 23.89 -4.40 2.16
N SER A 157 24.73 -3.47 1.73
CA SER A 157 25.70 -3.67 0.66
C SER A 157 27.12 -3.51 1.17
N ASP A 158 28.01 -4.43 0.79
CA ASP A 158 29.45 -4.31 1.04
C ASP A 158 30.16 -3.47 -0.05
N GLN A 159 31.48 -3.25 0.11
CA GLN A 159 32.27 -2.51 -0.88
C GLN A 159 32.41 -3.22 -2.24
N LYS A 160 32.11 -4.51 -2.31
CA LYS A 160 32.09 -5.29 -3.56
C LYS A 160 30.70 -5.29 -4.22
N ALA A 161 29.80 -4.42 -3.74
CA ALA A 161 28.41 -4.31 -4.17
C ALA A 161 27.59 -5.59 -3.95
N LYS A 162 28.06 -6.54 -3.13
CA LYS A 162 27.23 -7.67 -2.71
C LYS A 162 26.19 -7.16 -1.72
N THR A 163 24.92 -7.46 -2.00
CA THR A 163 23.80 -6.96 -1.21
C THR A 163 23.02 -8.11 -0.60
N VAL A 164 22.68 -7.98 0.68
CA VAL A 164 21.75 -8.86 1.39
C VAL A 164 20.53 -8.06 1.83
N SER A 165 19.36 -8.70 1.84
CA SER A 165 18.11 -8.12 2.31
C SER A 165 17.54 -8.91 3.47
N PHE A 166 17.03 -8.22 4.47
CA PHE A 166 16.39 -8.86 5.64
C PHE A 166 15.14 -8.09 6.07
N ILE A 167 14.04 -8.81 6.28
CA ILE A 167 12.83 -8.23 6.86
C ILE A 167 13.07 -8.09 8.36
N LEU A 168 12.97 -6.85 8.85
CA LEU A 168 13.13 -6.54 10.26
C LEU A 168 11.80 -6.77 10.97
N GLU A 169 11.82 -7.66 11.94
CA GLU A 169 10.77 -7.76 12.93
C GLU A 169 11.05 -6.72 14.01
N SER A 170 10.06 -5.88 14.32
CA SER A 170 10.17 -4.94 15.43
C SER A 170 9.78 -5.68 16.69
N ASP A 171 10.67 -5.72 17.68
CA ASP A 171 10.24 -5.96 19.05
C ASP A 171 9.37 -4.77 19.45
N ASN A 172 8.10 -5.02 19.76
CA ASN A 172 7.03 -4.00 19.83
C ASN A 172 7.31 -2.86 20.85
N ASP A 173 8.34 -2.98 21.68
CA ASP A 173 8.64 -2.06 22.78
C ASP A 173 10.00 -1.35 22.71
N THR A 174 10.95 -1.73 21.84
CA THR A 174 12.36 -1.26 21.97
C THR A 174 12.87 -0.38 20.85
N ALA A 175 12.10 -0.15 19.78
CA ALA A 175 12.56 0.52 18.55
C ALA A 175 13.92 -0.02 18.05
N GLN A 176 14.20 -1.29 18.37
CA GLN A 176 15.43 -1.99 18.03
C GLN A 176 15.08 -3.15 17.12
N CYS A 177 15.92 -3.35 16.12
CA CYS A 177 15.82 -4.47 15.21
C CYS A 177 17.17 -5.16 15.13
N SER A 178 17.17 -6.48 15.19
CA SER A 178 18.38 -7.28 15.06
C SER A 178 18.44 -7.93 13.68
N ILE A 179 19.65 -8.01 13.12
CA ILE A 179 19.95 -8.80 11.93
C ILE A 179 20.89 -9.91 12.36
N PRO A 180 20.51 -11.17 12.11
CA PRO A 180 21.26 -12.30 12.62
C PRO A 180 22.59 -12.49 11.84
N PRO A 181 23.64 -13.03 12.49
CA PRO A 181 24.96 -13.26 11.89
C PRO A 181 24.94 -13.94 10.52
N GLN A 182 24.06 -14.93 10.36
CA GLN A 182 23.97 -15.77 9.15
C GLN A 182 23.61 -14.96 7.91
N LYS A 183 22.91 -13.82 8.07
CA LYS A 183 22.59 -12.91 6.96
C LYS A 183 23.77 -12.04 6.57
N LEU A 184 24.69 -11.76 7.50
CA LEU A 184 25.87 -10.93 7.28
C LEU A 184 27.11 -11.72 6.86
N ALA A 185 27.13 -13.03 7.15
CA ALA A 185 28.21 -13.95 6.75
C ALA A 185 28.49 -13.96 5.24
N GLU A 186 27.49 -13.56 4.45
CA GLU A 186 27.60 -13.45 3.02
C GLU A 186 28.39 -12.23 2.53
N LEU A 187 28.49 -11.16 3.33
CA LEU A 187 29.15 -9.92 2.96
C LEU A 187 30.66 -10.00 3.14
N SER A 188 31.41 -9.08 2.55
CA SER A 188 32.83 -8.90 2.89
C SER A 188 32.96 -8.01 4.13
N PRO A 189 33.91 -8.29 5.06
CA PRO A 189 34.28 -7.35 6.11
C PRO A 189 34.71 -5.99 5.57
N GLY A 190 34.59 -4.96 6.40
CA GLY A 190 34.95 -3.58 6.11
C GLY A 190 33.72 -2.68 5.97
N LYS A 191 33.88 -1.58 5.24
CA LYS A 191 32.83 -0.55 5.09
C LYS A 191 31.58 -1.13 4.42
N ALA A 192 30.45 -1.02 5.09
CA ALA A 192 29.15 -1.42 4.57
C ALA A 192 28.17 -0.24 4.56
N THR A 193 27.17 -0.32 3.68
CA THR A 193 26.10 0.66 3.56
C THR A 193 24.77 -0.01 3.87
N LEU A 194 23.98 0.59 4.76
CA LEU A 194 22.63 0.16 5.13
C LEU A 194 21.59 1.15 4.57
N TYR A 195 20.55 0.61 3.95
CA TYR A 195 19.29 1.30 3.64
C TYR A 195 18.15 0.62 4.38
N LEU A 196 17.20 1.41 4.85
CA LEU A 196 15.94 0.92 5.36
C LEU A 196 14.84 1.24 4.35
N VAL A 197 14.08 0.22 3.97
CA VAL A 197 12.92 0.34 3.10
C VAL A 197 11.68 0.08 3.93
N LYS A 198 10.88 1.12 4.15
CA LYS A 198 9.56 0.96 4.77
C LYS A 198 8.54 0.74 3.69
N LYS A 199 7.82 -0.37 3.78
CA LYS A 199 6.79 -0.78 2.83
C LYS A 199 5.45 -0.85 3.54
N GLU A 200 4.39 -0.46 2.84
CA GLU A 200 3.03 -0.66 3.32
C GLU A 200 2.13 -1.10 2.17
N VAL A 201 1.25 -2.06 2.46
CA VAL A 201 0.21 -2.51 1.54
C VAL A 201 -1.14 -2.31 2.21
N LYS A 202 -2.05 -1.58 1.54
CA LYS A 202 -3.41 -1.35 2.02
C LYS A 202 -4.43 -1.76 0.96
N THR A 203 -5.51 -2.38 1.41
CA THR A 203 -6.71 -2.63 0.61
C THR A 203 -7.79 -1.65 1.03
N ILE A 204 -8.42 -1.00 0.06
CA ILE A 204 -9.51 -0.04 0.25
C ILE A 204 -10.73 -0.60 -0.46
N GLN A 205 -11.82 -0.76 0.26
CA GLN A 205 -13.06 -1.33 -0.26
C GLN A 205 -14.21 -0.36 -0.05
N ASN A 206 -14.80 0.08 -1.16
CA ASN A 206 -16.01 0.90 -1.21
C ASN A 206 -17.02 0.22 -2.16
N PRO A 207 -18.32 0.56 -2.11
CA PRO A 207 -19.28 0.06 -3.08
C PRO A 207 -18.83 0.38 -4.53
N GLY A 208 -18.62 -0.66 -5.34
CA GLY A 208 -18.20 -0.55 -6.75
C GLY A 208 -16.73 -0.20 -6.97
N TYR A 209 -15.90 -0.17 -5.91
CA TYR A 209 -14.48 0.16 -6.02
C TYR A 209 -13.64 -0.62 -5.01
N LEU A 210 -12.66 -1.37 -5.51
CA LEU A 210 -11.66 -2.05 -4.69
C LEU A 210 -10.27 -1.63 -5.15
N ALA A 211 -9.48 -1.04 -4.25
CA ALA A 211 -8.11 -0.64 -4.55
C ALA A 211 -7.09 -1.35 -3.67
N GLN A 212 -5.99 -1.78 -4.29
CA GLN A 212 -4.78 -2.16 -3.58
C GLN A 212 -3.74 -1.06 -3.78
N THR A 213 -3.22 -0.53 -2.68
CA THR A 213 -2.15 0.46 -2.69
C THR A 213 -0.90 -0.16 -2.10
N THR A 214 0.24 0.08 -2.74
CA THR A 214 1.57 -0.30 -2.25
C THR A 214 2.44 0.95 -2.27
N ILE A 215 3.11 1.22 -1.15
CA ILE A 215 4.10 2.30 -1.08
C ILE A 215 5.39 1.79 -0.46
N GLU A 216 6.50 2.21 -1.04
CA GLU A 216 7.86 1.92 -0.57
C GLU A 216 8.63 3.23 -0.39
N TYR A 217 9.15 3.45 0.81
CA TYR A 217 9.99 4.58 1.17
C TYR A 217 11.40 4.08 1.47
N TYR A 218 12.37 4.51 0.66
CA TYR A 218 13.79 4.18 0.82
C TYR A 218 14.45 5.32 1.58
N SER A 219 15.07 5.00 2.73
CA SER A 219 15.72 5.97 3.60
C SER A 219 17.01 6.55 3.02
N ASN A 220 17.58 7.55 3.72
CA ASN A 220 19.00 7.87 3.58
C ASN A 220 19.86 6.64 3.92
N ASN A 221 21.09 6.63 3.39
CA ASN A 221 22.04 5.58 3.72
C ASN A 221 22.71 5.82 5.07
N TYR A 222 23.11 4.72 5.72
CA TYR A 222 23.97 4.74 6.89
C TYR A 222 25.20 3.89 6.60
N THR A 223 26.38 4.47 6.81
CA THR A 223 27.65 3.77 6.62
C THR A 223 28.17 3.27 7.96
N PHE A 224 28.65 2.03 8.01
CA PHE A 224 29.25 1.43 9.20
C PHE A 224 30.40 0.49 8.84
N GLU A 225 31.21 0.13 9.83
CA GLU A 225 32.23 -0.92 9.68
C GLU A 225 31.67 -2.28 10.09
N LEU A 226 31.76 -3.26 9.19
CA LEU A 226 31.39 -4.65 9.44
C LEU A 226 32.67 -5.43 9.79
N ALA A 227 32.80 -5.78 11.07
CA ALA A 227 33.87 -6.68 11.51
C ALA A 227 33.60 -8.11 11.02
N PRO A 228 34.64 -8.95 10.88
CA PRO A 228 34.46 -10.39 10.71
C PRO A 228 33.66 -11.02 11.86
#